data_AF-A0AAV5STX1-F1
#
_entry.id   AF-A0AAV5STX1-F1
#
_cell.length_a   1.000
_cell.length_b   1.000
_cell.length_c   1.000
_cell.angle_alpha   90.00
_cell.angle_beta   90.00
_cell.angle_gamma   90.00
#
_symmetry.space_group_name_H-M   'P 1'
#
loop_
_entity.id
_entity.type
_entity.pdbx_description
1 polymer ?
#
loop_
_entity_poly.entity_id
_entity_poly.type
_entity_poly.pdbx_seq_one_letter_code
_entity_poly.pdbx_strand_id
1 'polypeptide(L)' 'LSKYSFEQATIQDKDEIMEVVLQNFFTLEPHMRSFGITVETGRDLIDSTVSRALTFPYSMRVVHKESGKLVGLRLISE' A
#
# COMPACT_ATOMS: atom_id res chain seq x y z
N LEU A 1 -19.97 7.72 14.70
CA LEU A 1 -18.49 7.65 14.62
C LEU A 1 -18.11 6.92 13.34
N SER A 2 -17.16 7.44 12.56
CA SER A 2 -16.67 6.74 11.35
C SER A 2 -16.09 5.37 11.72
N LYS A 3 -16.46 4.31 10.99
CA LYS A 3 -15.96 2.92 11.13
C LYS A 3 -14.46 2.78 10.82
N TYR A 4 -13.88 3.80 10.20
CA TYR A 4 -12.50 3.80 9.74
C TYR A 4 -11.67 4.86 10.47
N SER A 5 -10.41 4.52 10.76
CA SER A 5 -9.37 5.47 11.16
C SER A 5 -8.46 5.77 9.97
N PHE A 6 -8.04 7.03 9.87
CA PHE A 6 -7.06 7.49 8.91
C PHE A 6 -5.81 7.83 9.70
N GLU A 7 -4.79 7.00 9.56
CA GLU A 7 -3.55 7.07 10.32
C GLU A 7 -2.40 7.39 9.36
N GLN A 8 -1.38 8.08 9.84
CA GLN A 8 -0.15 8.25 9.08
C GLN A 8 0.47 6.87 8.84
N ALA A 9 0.83 6.58 7.58
CA ALA A 9 1.59 5.39 7.25
C ALA A 9 3.08 5.64 7.52
N THR A 10 3.73 4.67 8.16
CA THR A 10 5.11 4.73 8.63
C THR A 10 5.91 3.56 8.08
N ILE A 11 7.23 3.59 8.24
CA ILE A 11 8.09 2.49 7.80
C ILE A 11 7.78 1.16 8.50
N GLN A 12 7.20 1.21 9.71
CA GLN A 12 6.77 0.03 10.46
C GLN A 12 5.60 -0.69 9.79
N ASP A 13 4.83 0.01 8.94
CA ASP A 13 3.69 -0.53 8.22
C ASP A 13 4.08 -1.19 6.88
N LYS A 14 5.38 -1.13 6.50
CA LYS A 14 5.84 -1.50 5.15
C LYS A 14 5.39 -2.90 4.72
N ASP A 15 5.55 -3.90 5.58
CA ASP A 15 5.25 -5.28 5.22
C ASP A 15 3.76 -5.50 4.93
N GLU A 16 2.88 -4.97 5.79
CA GLU A 16 1.43 -5.02 5.61
C GLU A 16 0.98 -4.27 4.34
N ILE A 17 1.61 -3.12 4.08
CA ILE A 17 1.35 -2.30 2.88
C ILE A 17 1.79 -3.02 1.61
N MET A 18 2.99 -3.60 1.62
CA MET A 18 3.53 -4.36 0.49
C MET A 18 2.62 -5.54 0.15
N GLU A 19 2.11 -6.26 1.16
CA GLU A 19 1.17 -7.35 0.94
C GLU A 19 -0.12 -6.87 0.26
N VAL A 20 -0.73 -5.79 0.76
CA VAL A 20 -1.95 -5.23 0.15
C VAL A 20 -1.71 -4.77 -1.28
N VAL A 21 -0.60 -4.11 -1.55
CA VAL A 21 -0.28 -3.62 -2.90
C VAL A 21 -0.06 -4.80 -3.86
N LEU A 22 0.73 -5.80 -3.46
CA LEU A 22 1.00 -6.95 -4.31
C LEU A 22 -0.24 -7.83 -4.53
N GLN A 23 -1.01 -8.13 -3.49
CA GLN A 23 -2.17 -9.02 -3.60
C GLN A 23 -3.36 -8.34 -4.31
N ASN A 24 -3.61 -7.06 -4.03
CA ASN A 24 -4.83 -6.38 -4.49
C ASN A 24 -4.59 -5.36 -5.61
N PHE A 25 -3.55 -4.55 -5.53
CA PHE A 25 -3.32 -3.50 -6.54
C PHE A 25 -2.76 -4.08 -7.83
N PHE A 26 -1.74 -4.93 -7.77
CA PHE A 26 -1.11 -5.51 -8.97
C PHE A 26 -2.06 -6.35 -9.81
N THR A 27 -3.04 -7.00 -9.18
CA THR A 27 -4.05 -7.82 -9.88
C THR A 27 -5.11 -6.98 -10.59
N LEU A 28 -5.29 -5.72 -10.20
CA LEU A 28 -6.34 -4.83 -10.69
C LEU A 28 -5.84 -3.67 -11.54
N GLU A 29 -4.60 -3.20 -11.31
CA GLU A 29 -4.05 -2.01 -11.96
C GLU A 29 -3.83 -2.25 -13.47
N PRO A 30 -4.36 -1.38 -14.35
CA PRO A 30 -4.33 -1.58 -15.80
C PRO A 30 -2.94 -1.80 -16.41
N HIS A 31 -1.92 -1.05 -15.99
CA HIS A 31 -0.57 -1.17 -16.54
C HIS A 31 0.09 -2.47 -16.09
N MET A 32 -0.02 -2.85 -14.82
CA MET A 32 0.50 -4.12 -14.31
C MET A 32 -0.09 -5.30 -15.10
N ARG A 33 -1.41 -5.28 -15.35
CA ARG A 33 -2.07 -6.30 -16.18
C ARG A 33 -1.61 -6.27 -17.64
N SER A 34 -1.48 -5.09 -18.23
CA SER A 34 -1.09 -4.93 -19.63
C SER A 34 0.35 -5.37 -19.90
N PHE A 35 1.24 -5.15 -18.93
CA PHE A 35 2.65 -5.56 -19.02
C PHE A 35 2.91 -6.97 -18.48
N GLY A 36 1.87 -7.69 -18.02
CA GLY A 36 2.02 -9.04 -17.47
C GLY A 36 2.86 -9.08 -16.19
N ILE A 37 2.90 -7.98 -15.43
CA ILE A 37 3.68 -7.90 -14.20
C ILE A 37 2.92 -8.67 -13.11
N THR A 38 3.54 -9.73 -12.62
CA THR A 38 3.04 -10.57 -11.52
C THR A 38 3.49 -10.05 -10.15
N VAL A 39 2.93 -10.61 -9.09
CA VAL A 39 3.38 -10.36 -7.70
C VAL A 39 4.88 -10.60 -7.53
N GLU A 40 5.39 -11.69 -8.09
CA GLU A 40 6.81 -12.06 -7.94
C GLU A 40 7.72 -11.09 -8.69
N THR A 41 7.39 -10.76 -9.94
CA THR A 41 8.19 -9.83 -10.75
C THR A 41 8.03 -8.37 -10.33
N GLY A 42 6.93 -8.04 -9.66
CA GLY A 42 6.54 -6.70 -9.27
C GLY A 42 7.05 -6.25 -7.90
N ARG A 43 7.53 -7.20 -7.09
CA ARG A 43 7.95 -6.93 -5.70
C ARG A 43 9.05 -5.90 -5.63
N ASP A 44 10.14 -6.11 -6.34
CA ASP A 44 11.29 -5.20 -6.31
C ASP A 44 10.97 -3.84 -6.94
N LEU A 45 10.11 -3.84 -7.96
CA LEU A 45 9.64 -2.62 -8.62
C LEU A 45 8.92 -1.70 -7.62
N ILE A 46 8.03 -2.26 -6.81
CA ILE A 46 7.19 -1.47 -5.90
C ILE A 46 7.83 -1.23 -4.54
N ASP A 47 8.76 -2.08 -4.10
CA ASP A 47 9.43 -1.96 -2.80
C ASP A 47 10.12 -0.59 -2.64
N SER A 48 10.85 -0.16 -3.66
CA SER A 48 11.52 1.14 -3.66
C SER A 48 10.53 2.32 -3.57
N THR A 49 9.40 2.20 -4.28
CA THR A 49 8.34 3.20 -4.31
C THR A 49 7.64 3.31 -2.95
N VAL A 50 7.27 2.17 -2.36
CA VAL A 50 6.65 2.11 -1.03
C VAL A 50 7.62 2.64 0.02
N SER A 51 8.89 2.23 -0.02
CA SER A 51 9.91 2.71 0.93
C SER A 51 10.05 4.22 0.91
N ARG A 52 10.12 4.82 -0.29
CA ARG A 52 10.15 6.28 -0.44
C ARG A 52 8.87 6.92 0.08
N ALA A 53 7.71 6.38 -0.26
CA ALA A 53 6.43 6.95 0.19
C ALA A 53 6.28 6.95 1.71
N LEU A 54 6.80 5.93 2.40
CA LEU A 54 6.72 5.82 3.86
C LEU A 54 7.72 6.71 4.61
N THR A 55 8.72 7.26 3.91
CA THR A 55 9.58 8.32 4.47
C THR A 55 8.93 9.71 4.40
N PHE A 56 7.85 9.86 3.62
CA PHE A 56 7.16 11.14 3.44
C PHE A 56 5.95 11.24 4.38
N PRO A 57 5.74 12.36 5.09
CA PRO A 57 4.79 12.43 6.21
C PRO A 57 3.31 12.45 5.78
N TYR A 58 3.01 12.46 4.48
CA TYR A 58 1.66 12.57 3.96
C TYR A 58 1.07 11.25 3.42
N SER A 59 1.82 10.15 3.54
CA SER A 59 1.29 8.82 3.27
C SER A 59 0.33 8.41 4.40
N MET A 60 -0.80 7.81 4.04
CA MET A 60 -1.89 7.47 4.96
C MET A 60 -2.29 6.00 4.80
N ARG A 61 -2.59 5.36 5.93
CA ARG A 61 -3.24 4.06 6.01
C ARG A 61 -4.68 4.21 6.55
N VAL A 62 -5.60 3.42 6.00
CA VAL A 62 -7.01 3.41 6.38
C VAL A 62 -7.31 2.08 7.05
N VAL A 63 -7.69 2.12 8.32
CA VAL A 63 -7.86 0.92 9.15
C VAL A 63 -9.32 0.81 9.58
N HIS A 64 -9.89 -0.39 9.49
CA HIS A 64 -11.20 -0.68 10.05
C HIS A 64 -11.08 -0.84 11.57
N LYS A 65 -11.74 0.05 12.34
CA LYS A 65 -11.51 0.19 13.78
C LYS A 65 -11.82 -1.06 14.60
N GLU A 66 -12.84 -1.83 14.23
CA GLU A 66 -13.25 -3.00 15.00
C GLU A 66 -12.38 -4.23 14.71
N SER A 67 -11.91 -4.38 13.47
CA SER A 67 -11.14 -5.57 13.06
C SER A 67 -9.64 -5.33 13.07
N GLY A 68 -9.18 -4.08 13.19
CA GLY A 68 -7.78 -3.69 13.07
C GLY A 68 -7.19 -3.89 11.66
N LYS A 69 -8.01 -4.26 10.67
CA LYS A 69 -7.53 -4.57 9.32
C LYS A 69 -7.23 -3.31 8.53
N LEU A 70 -6.08 -3.31 7.85
CA LEU A 70 -5.81 -2.37 6.77
C LEU A 70 -6.80 -2.59 5.61
N VAL A 71 -7.51 -1.53 5.22
CA VAL A 71 -8.55 -1.58 4.17
C VAL A 71 -8.28 -0.61 3.02
N GLY A 72 -7.31 0.27 3.16
CA GLY A 72 -6.99 1.25 2.15
C GLY A 72 -5.70 1.99 2.44
N LEU A 73 -5.14 2.59 1.40
CA LEU A 73 -3.84 3.25 1.44
C LEU A 73 -3.85 4.47 0.52
N ARG A 74 -3.09 5.49 0.91
CA ARG A 74 -2.68 6.58 0.04
C ARG A 74 -1.19 6.78 0.23
N LEU A 75 -0.40 6.37 -0.77
CA LEU A 75 1.04 6.52 -0.76
C LEU A 75 1.44 7.75 -1.59
N ILE A 76 2.30 8.59 -1.04
CA ILE A 76 2.78 9.82 -1.68
C ILE A 76 4.28 9.89 -1.45
N SER A 77 5.03 10.24 -2.48
CA SER A 77 6.47 10.50 -2.42
C SER A 77 6.80 11.80 -3.15
N GLU A 78 7.88 12.46 -2.74
CA GLU A 78 8.58 13.50 -3.51
C GLU A 78 9.48 12.87 -4.58
#